data_AF-A0A7S3RCJ8-F1
#
_entry.id   AF-A0A7S3RCJ8-F1
#
_cell.length_a   1.000
_cell.length_b   1.000
_cell.length_c   1.000
_cell.angle_alpha   90.00
_cell.angle_beta   90.00
_cell.angle_gamma   90.00
#
_symmetry.space_group_name_H-M   'P 1'
#
loop_
_entity.id
_entity.type
_entity.pdbx_description
1 polymer ?
#
loop_
_entity_poly.entity_id
_entity_poly.type
_entity_poly.pdbx_seq_one_letter_code
_entity_poly.pdbx_strand_id
1 'polypeptide(L)'
;CYGRERPNPRHLDMLVAPPVWTARGLAALSSPRLAQSAAVLHLCGNRLLVNGAVALLRAASSRPAAGLPLLWAMKQTAFRHFTAGESLADVRAAAATLAPAGVRMIVDHSTEESEAADARQANLRAKVALLGKLRAELAGECVFVPIKLTALASPTLLERLTVGAGRLGGGGGGGGGGCPE
;
A
#
# COMPACT_ATOMS: atom_id res chain seq x y z
N CYS A 1 -21.25 -1.19 -28.13
CA CYS A 1 -22.34 -0.94 -27.16
C CYS A 1 -21.77 -0.99 -25.75
N TYR A 2 -21.48 0.16 -25.15
CA TYR A 2 -20.98 0.26 -23.77
C TYR A 2 -22.20 0.30 -22.85
N GLY A 3 -22.44 -0.79 -22.12
CA GLY A 3 -23.52 -0.87 -21.14
C GLY A 3 -23.27 0.12 -20.01
N ARG A 4 -24.10 1.17 -19.92
CA ARG A 4 -24.21 1.98 -18.71
C ARG A 4 -24.88 1.14 -17.63
N GLU A 5 -24.11 0.35 -16.91
CA GLU A 5 -24.55 -0.09 -15.59
C GLU A 5 -24.64 1.14 -14.69
N ARG A 6 -25.84 1.43 -14.18
CA ARG A 6 -25.99 2.47 -13.16
C ARG A 6 -25.19 2.02 -11.93
N PRO A 7 -24.34 2.88 -11.33
CA PRO A 7 -23.62 2.51 -10.13
C PRO A 7 -24.61 2.13 -9.04
N ASN A 8 -24.38 0.97 -8.42
CA ASN A 8 -25.14 0.47 -7.29
C ASN A 8 -25.16 1.53 -6.18
N PRO A 9 -26.34 1.95 -5.67
CA PRO A 9 -26.44 3.05 -4.69
C PRO A 9 -25.64 2.79 -3.40
N ARG A 10 -25.30 1.54 -3.08
CA ARG A 10 -24.44 1.18 -1.95
C ARG A 10 -22.98 1.66 -2.08
N HIS A 11 -22.50 1.97 -3.28
CA HIS A 11 -21.15 2.49 -3.48
C HIS A 11 -21.04 3.99 -3.22
N LEU A 12 -22.14 4.74 -3.27
CA LEU A 12 -22.16 6.18 -3.02
C LEU A 12 -22.26 6.51 -1.53
N ASP A 13 -22.83 5.62 -0.72
CA ASP A 13 -22.92 5.79 0.75
C ASP A 13 -21.56 5.70 1.46
N MET A 14 -20.54 5.07 0.86
CA MET A 14 -19.17 5.00 1.42
C MET A 14 -18.44 6.35 1.44
N LEU A 15 -18.90 7.34 0.68
CA LEU A 15 -18.25 8.65 0.59
C LEU A 15 -18.86 9.71 1.53
N VAL A 16 -20.01 9.42 2.14
CA VAL A 16 -20.77 10.40 2.93
C VAL A 16 -20.74 10.11 4.45
N ALA A 17 -20.48 8.87 4.87
CA ALA A 17 -20.23 8.54 6.27
C ALA A 17 -19.06 7.55 6.39
N PRO A 18 -18.08 7.78 7.29
CA PRO A 18 -17.05 6.79 7.53
C PRO A 18 -17.73 5.49 7.98
N PRO A 19 -17.37 4.33 7.40
CA PRO A 19 -17.97 3.07 7.81
C PRO A 19 -17.81 2.88 9.32
N VAL A 20 -18.78 2.23 9.97
CA VAL A 20 -18.87 2.08 11.45
C VAL A 20 -17.54 1.58 12.07
N TRP A 21 -16.78 0.80 11.32
CA TRP A 21 -15.45 0.31 11.67
C TRP A 21 -14.39 1.41 11.80
N THR A 22 -14.42 2.41 10.92
CA THR A 22 -13.52 3.59 10.96
C THR A 22 -13.84 4.48 12.16
N ALA A 23 -15.13 4.72 12.45
CA ALA A 23 -15.53 5.53 13.60
C ALA A 23 -15.11 4.88 14.93
N ARG A 24 -15.28 3.55 15.07
CA ARG A 24 -14.83 2.79 16.25
C ARG A 24 -13.32 2.80 16.43
N GLY A 25 -12.55 2.61 15.35
CA GLY A 25 -11.09 2.65 15.40
C GLY A 25 -10.55 4.03 15.80
N LEU A 26 -11.13 5.11 15.26
CA LEU A 26 -10.75 6.48 15.62
C LEU A 26 -11.16 6.86 17.04
N ALA A 27 -12.31 6.37 17.53
CA ALA A 27 -12.76 6.62 18.90
C ALA A 27 -11.82 6.02 19.97
N ALA A 28 -11.05 4.99 19.65
CA ALA A 28 -10.02 4.45 20.54
C ALA A 28 -8.75 5.32 20.61
N LEU A 29 -8.58 6.28 19.70
CA LEU A 29 -7.44 7.19 19.70
C LEU A 29 -7.73 8.45 20.52
N SER A 30 -6.70 8.98 21.16
CA SER A 30 -6.83 10.24 21.90
C SER A 30 -7.00 11.44 20.97
N SER A 31 -7.79 12.43 21.40
CA SER A 31 -8.00 13.70 20.69
C SER A 31 -6.72 14.38 20.18
N PRO A 32 -5.60 14.47 20.93
CA PRO A 32 -4.37 15.05 20.41
C PRO A 32 -3.74 14.22 19.28
N ARG A 33 -3.83 12.89 19.32
CA ARG A 33 -3.32 12.03 18.22
C ARG A 33 -4.17 12.17 16.96
N LEU A 34 -5.49 12.30 17.11
CA LEU A 34 -6.39 12.56 16.00
C LEU A 34 -6.11 13.92 15.36
N ALA A 35 -5.96 14.97 16.17
CA ALA A 35 -5.62 16.30 15.70
C ALA A 35 -4.26 16.33 14.97
N GLN A 36 -3.24 15.66 15.52
CA GLN A 36 -1.94 15.51 14.87
C GLN A 36 -2.06 14.78 13.53
N SER A 37 -2.85 13.71 13.45
CA SER A 37 -3.07 12.94 12.22
C SER A 37 -3.79 13.77 11.16
N ALA A 38 -4.84 14.51 11.54
CA ALA A 38 -5.52 15.44 10.65
C ALA A 38 -4.54 16.52 10.13
N ALA A 39 -3.73 17.12 11.01
CA ALA A 39 -2.75 18.13 10.61
C ALA A 39 -1.73 17.57 9.59
N VAL A 40 -1.17 16.38 9.82
CA VAL A 40 -0.24 15.73 8.88
C VAL A 40 -0.91 15.47 7.54
N LEU A 41 -2.14 14.94 7.52
CA LEU A 41 -2.88 14.68 6.28
C LEU A 41 -3.16 15.97 5.50
N HIS A 42 -3.54 17.05 6.18
CA HIS A 42 -3.72 18.36 5.55
C HIS A 42 -2.42 18.90 4.95
N LEU A 43 -1.29 18.75 5.65
CA LEU A 43 0.02 19.16 5.14
C LEU A 43 0.43 18.36 3.91
N CYS A 44 0.14 17.06 3.86
CA CYS A 44 0.37 16.22 2.68
C CYS A 44 -0.50 16.64 1.48
N GLY A 45 -1.63 17.30 1.69
CA GLY A 45 -2.45 17.88 0.63
C GLY A 45 -1.85 19.13 -0.01
N ASN A 46 -0.86 19.77 0.63
CA ASN A 46 -0.24 20.99 0.12
C ASN A 46 0.91 20.66 -0.85
N ARG A 47 0.66 20.84 -2.14
CA ARG A 47 1.62 20.55 -3.22
C ARG A 47 2.95 21.30 -3.07
N LEU A 48 2.95 22.54 -2.59
CA LEU A 48 4.18 23.32 -2.45
C LEU A 48 5.08 22.72 -1.36
N LEU A 49 4.49 22.34 -0.22
CA LEU A 49 5.21 21.69 0.86
C LEU A 49 5.75 20.33 0.44
N VAL A 50 4.93 19.49 -0.21
CA VAL A 50 5.36 18.17 -0.69
C VAL A 50 6.48 18.29 -1.71
N ASN A 51 6.35 19.18 -2.70
CA ASN A 51 7.38 19.39 -3.73
C ASN A 51 8.69 19.91 -3.12
N GLY A 52 8.61 20.84 -2.15
CA GLY A 52 9.76 21.36 -1.42
C GLY A 52 10.46 20.26 -0.61
N ALA A 53 9.69 19.42 0.09
CA ALA A 53 10.23 18.29 0.84
C ALA A 53 10.93 17.26 -0.06
N VAL A 54 10.36 16.95 -1.23
CA VAL A 54 10.98 16.06 -2.23
C VAL A 54 12.28 16.64 -2.77
N ALA A 55 12.31 17.94 -3.08
CA ALA A 55 13.53 18.61 -3.54
C ALA A 55 14.63 18.59 -2.47
N LEU A 56 14.26 18.88 -1.21
CA LEU A 56 15.17 18.84 -0.08
C LEU A 56 15.73 17.43 0.16
N LEU A 57 14.88 16.41 0.08
CA LEU A 57 15.29 15.01 0.18
C LEU A 57 16.27 14.62 -0.92
N ARG A 58 15.99 14.96 -2.17
CA ARG A 58 16.91 14.71 -3.29
C ARG A 58 18.27 15.37 -3.07
N ALA A 59 18.27 16.61 -2.56
CA ALA A 59 19.50 17.34 -2.23
C ALA A 59 20.24 16.73 -1.02
N ALA A 60 19.51 16.18 -0.06
CA ALA A 60 20.08 15.49 1.10
C ALA A 60 20.67 14.12 0.73
N SER A 61 20.02 13.37 -0.17
CA SER A 61 20.49 12.07 -0.65
C SER A 61 21.77 12.16 -1.47
N SER A 62 22.06 13.31 -2.09
CA SER A 62 23.34 13.54 -2.78
C SER A 62 24.49 13.92 -1.83
N ARG A 63 24.20 14.21 -0.56
CA ARG A 63 25.20 14.54 0.48
C ARG A 63 24.93 13.74 1.77
N PRO A 64 25.41 12.49 1.85
CA PRO A 64 25.03 11.53 2.91
C PRO A 64 25.22 12.06 4.34
N ALA A 65 26.31 12.78 4.60
CA ALA A 65 26.61 13.33 5.92
C ALA A 65 25.64 14.44 6.35
N ALA A 66 25.16 15.27 5.41
CA ALA A 66 24.24 16.37 5.69
C ALA A 66 22.76 15.93 5.69
N GLY A 67 22.44 14.81 5.06
CA GLY A 67 21.07 14.27 4.99
C GLY A 67 20.63 13.49 6.22
N LEU A 68 21.55 13.01 7.05
CA LEU A 68 21.27 12.22 8.26
C LEU A 68 20.31 12.90 9.25
N PRO A 69 20.51 14.18 9.64
CA PRO A 69 19.58 14.86 10.55
C PRO A 69 18.17 15.02 9.95
N LEU A 70 18.09 15.27 8.65
CA LEU A 70 16.82 15.40 7.94
C LEU A 70 16.06 14.07 7.89
N LEU A 71 16.75 12.99 7.55
CA LEU A 71 16.18 11.64 7.55
C LEU A 71 15.69 11.25 8.95
N TRP A 72 16.45 11.61 9.99
CA TRP A 72 16.03 11.41 11.37
C TRP A 72 14.76 12.19 11.71
N ALA A 73 14.67 13.48 11.34
CA ALA A 73 13.50 14.30 11.58
C ALA A 73 12.24 13.77 10.86
N MET A 74 12.41 13.29 9.62
CA MET A 74 11.35 12.63 8.87
C MET A 74 10.88 11.33 9.51
N LYS A 75 11.82 10.55 10.07
CA LYS A 75 11.53 9.32 10.79
C LYS A 75 10.66 9.56 12.03
N GLN A 76 10.87 10.68 12.73
CA GLN A 76 10.08 11.04 13.90
C GLN A 76 8.70 11.62 13.57
N THR A 77 8.45 12.00 12.32
CA THR A 77 7.23 12.67 11.89
C THR A 77 6.41 11.79 10.94
N ALA A 78 6.50 12.05 9.63
CA ALA A 78 5.68 11.40 8.61
C ALA A 78 5.81 9.87 8.63
N PHE A 79 7.02 9.35 8.85
CA PHE A 79 7.24 7.91 8.84
C PHE A 79 6.39 7.18 9.90
N ARG A 80 6.33 7.70 11.13
CA ARG A 80 5.51 7.12 12.22
C ARG A 80 4.00 7.25 12.00
N HIS A 81 3.57 8.20 11.17
CA HIS A 81 2.17 8.38 10.80
C HIS A 81 1.70 7.39 9.74
N PHE A 82 2.59 7.02 8.81
CA PHE A 82 2.25 6.15 7.68
C PHE A 82 2.73 4.70 7.85
N THR A 83 3.66 4.45 8.78
CA THR A 83 4.20 3.11 9.04
C THR A 83 4.04 2.76 10.50
N ALA A 84 3.72 1.50 10.78
CA ALA A 84 3.63 0.98 12.14
C ALA A 84 5.02 0.85 12.81
N GLY A 85 6.10 0.98 12.05
CA GLY A 85 7.50 0.94 12.50
C GLY A 85 8.39 0.09 11.60
N GLU A 86 9.60 -0.20 12.06
CA GLU A 86 10.62 -0.93 11.29
C GLU A 86 10.81 -2.37 11.77
N SER A 87 10.31 -2.68 12.97
CA SER A 87 10.41 -4.00 13.59
C SER A 87 9.03 -4.59 13.87
N LEU A 88 8.97 -5.92 14.02
CA LEU A 88 7.74 -6.59 14.46
C LEU A 88 7.30 -6.13 15.86
N ALA A 89 8.24 -5.72 16.72
CA ALA A 89 7.92 -5.16 18.02
C ALA A 89 7.16 -3.83 17.89
N ASP A 90 7.58 -2.95 16.96
CA ASP A 90 6.86 -1.71 16.68
C ASP A 90 5.46 -2.00 16.12
N VAL A 91 5.37 -2.96 15.19
CA VAL A 91 4.09 -3.39 14.59
C VAL A 91 3.14 -3.92 15.67
N ARG A 92 3.62 -4.77 16.59
CA ARG A 92 2.83 -5.27 17.72
C ARG A 92 2.39 -4.15 18.66
N ALA A 93 3.29 -3.22 18.97
CA ALA A 93 2.96 -2.07 19.81
C ALA A 93 1.86 -1.20 19.17
N ALA A 94 1.95 -0.96 17.85
CA ALA A 94 0.91 -0.27 17.10
C ALA A 94 -0.42 -1.06 17.13
N ALA A 95 -0.38 -2.37 16.91
CA ALA A 95 -1.55 -3.26 16.99
C ALA A 95 -2.29 -3.12 18.33
N ALA A 96 -1.53 -3.16 19.42
CA ALA A 96 -2.06 -3.12 20.77
C ALA A 96 -2.84 -1.82 21.06
N THR A 97 -2.49 -0.71 20.40
CA THR A 97 -3.22 0.56 20.57
C THR A 97 -4.64 0.53 20.00
N LEU A 98 -4.90 -0.30 19.00
CA LEU A 98 -6.19 -0.39 18.30
C LEU A 98 -6.94 -1.70 18.58
N ALA A 99 -6.27 -2.69 19.18
CA ALA A 99 -6.86 -3.97 19.56
C ALA A 99 -8.13 -3.84 20.45
N PRO A 100 -8.21 -2.92 21.44
CA PRO A 100 -9.43 -2.73 22.24
C PRO A 100 -10.65 -2.28 21.43
N ALA A 101 -10.43 -1.65 20.26
CA ALA A 101 -11.50 -1.28 19.33
C ALA A 101 -11.89 -2.42 18.36
N GLY A 102 -11.31 -3.61 18.52
CA GLY A 102 -11.52 -4.75 17.61
C GLY A 102 -10.85 -4.58 16.25
N VAL A 103 -9.91 -3.64 16.13
CA VAL A 103 -9.15 -3.43 14.88
C VAL A 103 -8.03 -4.46 14.82
N ARG A 104 -7.91 -5.12 13.67
CA ARG A 104 -6.83 -6.06 13.34
C ARG A 104 -5.98 -5.51 12.21
N MET A 105 -4.80 -6.08 12.02
CA MET A 105 -3.78 -5.54 11.12
C MET A 105 -3.76 -6.22 9.75
N ILE A 106 -3.39 -5.42 8.76
CA ILE A 106 -2.89 -5.89 7.47
C ILE A 106 -1.41 -5.48 7.44
N VAL A 107 -0.51 -6.43 7.42
CA VAL A 107 0.94 -6.13 7.47
C VAL A 107 1.46 -6.01 6.05
N ASP A 108 1.62 -4.78 5.55
CA ASP A 108 2.26 -4.52 4.26
C ASP A 108 3.78 -4.35 4.43
N HIS A 109 4.55 -5.28 3.87
CA HIS A 109 5.99 -5.14 3.75
C HIS A 109 6.29 -4.23 2.55
N SER A 110 6.69 -3.00 2.83
CA SER A 110 6.90 -1.91 1.85
C SER A 110 8.11 -2.11 0.90
N THR A 111 8.39 -3.35 0.50
CA THR A 111 9.37 -3.66 -0.54
C THR A 111 8.81 -3.22 -1.89
N GLU A 112 9.60 -2.39 -2.57
CA GLU A 112 9.27 -1.82 -3.87
C GLU A 112 9.73 -2.71 -5.03
N GLU A 113 9.35 -2.32 -6.23
CA GLU A 113 9.68 -3.00 -7.48
C GLU A 113 11.18 -2.99 -7.81
N SER A 114 11.64 -4.06 -8.47
CA SER A 114 13.03 -4.15 -8.93
C SER A 114 13.18 -5.01 -10.19
N GLU A 115 13.93 -4.50 -11.16
CA GLU A 115 14.32 -5.25 -12.36
C GLU A 115 15.52 -6.19 -12.11
N ALA A 116 16.25 -6.02 -11.00
CA ALA A 116 17.38 -6.86 -10.66
C ALA A 116 16.91 -8.21 -10.06
N ALA A 117 17.36 -9.32 -10.64
CA ALA A 117 16.89 -10.65 -10.25
C ALA A 117 17.32 -11.05 -8.83
N ASP A 118 18.52 -10.66 -8.43
CA ASP A 118 19.07 -10.82 -7.08
C ASP A 118 18.25 -10.05 -6.04
N ALA A 119 17.86 -8.81 -6.34
CA ALA A 119 17.00 -8.00 -5.50
C ALA A 119 15.61 -8.64 -5.35
N ARG A 120 15.00 -9.14 -6.43
CA ARG A 120 13.72 -9.88 -6.35
C ARG A 120 13.83 -11.16 -5.52
N GLN A 121 14.94 -11.89 -5.66
CA GLN A 121 15.17 -13.08 -4.86
C GLN A 121 15.36 -12.73 -3.37
N ALA A 122 16.04 -11.62 -3.07
CA ALA A 122 16.16 -11.11 -1.72
C ALA A 122 14.80 -10.71 -1.14
N ASN A 123 13.97 -10.01 -1.93
CA ASN A 123 12.59 -9.64 -1.57
C ASN A 123 11.75 -10.88 -1.26
N LEU A 124 11.83 -11.92 -2.10
CA LEU A 124 11.13 -13.18 -1.87
C LEU A 124 11.55 -13.83 -0.55
N ARG A 125 12.86 -13.97 -0.30
CA ARG A 125 13.38 -14.54 0.95
C ARG A 125 12.93 -13.73 2.17
N ALA A 126 13.03 -12.41 2.10
CA ALA A 126 12.60 -11.52 3.17
C ALA A 126 11.09 -11.68 3.45
N LYS A 127 10.28 -11.82 2.40
CA LYS A 127 8.84 -11.97 2.52
C LYS A 127 8.45 -13.32 3.13
N VAL A 128 9.09 -14.41 2.72
CA VAL A 128 8.89 -15.74 3.33
C VAL A 128 9.30 -15.72 4.80
N ALA A 129 10.45 -15.11 5.13
CA ALA A 129 10.90 -14.99 6.51
C ALA A 129 9.92 -14.16 7.36
N LEU A 130 9.41 -13.05 6.82
CA LEU A 130 8.39 -12.23 7.47
C LEU A 130 7.12 -13.04 7.74
N LEU A 131 6.60 -13.77 6.74
CA LEU A 131 5.41 -14.62 6.91
C LEU A 131 5.60 -15.66 8.03
N GLY A 132 6.79 -16.28 8.10
CA GLY A 132 7.14 -17.20 9.19
C GLY A 132 7.07 -16.53 10.56
N LYS A 133 7.64 -15.33 10.69
CA LYS A 133 7.59 -14.57 11.95
C LYS A 133 6.18 -14.10 12.30
N LEU A 134 5.42 -13.58 11.35
CA LEU A 134 4.03 -13.15 11.56
C LEU A 134 3.15 -14.30 12.04
N ARG A 135 3.34 -15.50 11.47
CA ARG A 135 2.64 -16.71 11.93
C ARG A 135 3.04 -17.10 13.35
N ALA A 136 4.31 -17.00 13.71
CA ALA A 136 4.78 -17.37 15.05
C ALA A 136 4.37 -16.35 16.12
N GLU A 137 4.33 -15.07 15.76
CA GLU A 137 4.28 -13.97 16.73
C GLU A 137 2.96 -13.19 16.75
N LEU A 138 2.20 -13.15 15.64
CA LEU A 138 1.04 -12.25 15.45
C LEU A 138 -0.16 -12.95 14.78
N ALA A 139 -0.28 -14.28 14.90
CA ALA A 139 -1.31 -15.06 14.19
C ALA A 139 -2.76 -14.64 14.50
N GLY A 140 -3.04 -14.11 15.70
CA GLY A 140 -4.37 -13.62 16.09
C GLY A 140 -4.66 -12.17 15.67
N GLU A 141 -3.63 -11.42 15.31
CA GLU A 141 -3.67 -9.96 15.15
C GLU A 141 -3.54 -9.55 13.68
N CYS A 142 -2.82 -10.33 12.87
CA CYS A 142 -2.66 -10.13 11.44
C CYS A 142 -3.74 -10.88 10.65
N VAL A 143 -4.57 -10.17 9.91
CA VAL A 143 -5.65 -10.75 9.09
C VAL A 143 -5.10 -11.35 7.79
N PHE A 144 -4.28 -10.59 7.08
CA PHE A 144 -3.60 -11.03 5.86
C PHE A 144 -2.39 -10.14 5.55
N VAL A 145 -1.57 -10.58 4.59
CA VAL A 145 -0.36 -9.89 4.12
C VAL A 145 -0.46 -9.64 2.62
N PRO A 146 -0.53 -8.38 2.16
CA PRO A 146 -0.58 -8.08 0.73
C PRO A 146 0.74 -8.42 0.04
N ILE A 147 0.64 -8.87 -1.21
CA ILE A 147 1.79 -9.18 -2.04
C ILE A 147 1.78 -8.28 -3.28
N LYS A 148 2.73 -7.34 -3.33
CA LYS A 148 3.06 -6.58 -4.54
C LYS A 148 3.82 -7.48 -5.50
N LEU A 149 3.18 -7.88 -6.60
CA LEU A 149 3.79 -8.79 -7.59
C LEU A 149 5.03 -8.19 -8.24
N THR A 150 5.07 -6.88 -8.44
CA THR A 150 6.22 -6.14 -8.99
C THR A 150 7.46 -6.21 -8.09
N ALA A 151 7.31 -6.53 -6.81
CA ALA A 151 8.43 -6.78 -5.90
C ALA A 151 9.03 -8.19 -6.05
N LEU A 152 8.30 -9.12 -6.68
CA LEU A 152 8.67 -10.54 -6.82
C LEU A 152 8.91 -10.96 -8.28
N ALA A 153 8.32 -10.25 -9.24
CA ALA A 153 8.45 -10.48 -10.67
C ALA A 153 8.89 -9.20 -11.38
N SER A 154 9.53 -9.33 -12.54
CA SER A 154 9.95 -8.17 -13.35
C SER A 154 8.73 -7.34 -13.75
N PRO A 155 8.68 -6.04 -13.42
CA PRO A 155 7.64 -5.13 -13.89
C PRO A 155 7.47 -5.18 -15.42
N THR A 156 8.58 -5.13 -16.16
CA THR A 156 8.56 -5.24 -17.64
C THR A 156 7.88 -6.53 -18.12
N LEU A 157 8.12 -7.65 -17.44
CA LEU A 157 7.49 -8.92 -17.80
C LEU A 157 5.99 -8.90 -17.50
N LEU A 158 5.58 -8.34 -16.36
CA LEU A 158 4.17 -8.19 -15.99
C LEU A 158 3.43 -7.31 -17.01
N GLU A 159 4.03 -6.20 -17.43
CA GLU A 159 3.46 -5.32 -18.48
C GLU A 159 3.26 -6.06 -19.81
N ARG A 160 4.25 -6.85 -20.23
CA ARG A 160 4.17 -7.65 -21.47
C ARG A 160 3.08 -8.71 -21.42
N LEU A 161 2.86 -9.35 -20.28
CA LEU A 161 1.78 -10.32 -20.10
C LEU A 161 0.41 -9.67 -20.30
N THR A 162 0.22 -8.44 -19.82
CA THR A 162 -1.03 -7.68 -19.98
C THR A 162 -1.31 -7.34 -21.45
N VAL A 163 -0.27 -7.00 -22.22
CA VAL A 163 -0.39 -6.70 -23.65
C VAL A 163 -0.60 -7.97 -24.48
N GLY A 164 0.06 -9.08 -24.12
CA GLY A 164 -0.07 -10.38 -24.80
C GLY A 164 -1.46 -11.02 -24.62
N ALA A 165 -2.05 -10.89 -23.44
CA ALA A 165 -3.41 -11.38 -23.16
C ALA A 165 -4.48 -10.70 -24.03
N GLY A 166 -4.29 -9.43 -24.40
CA GLY A 166 -5.17 -8.70 -25.31
C GLY A 166 -5.16 -9.22 -26.76
N ARG A 167 -4.10 -9.91 -27.19
CA ARG A 167 -3.99 -10.50 -28.54
C ARG A 167 -4.61 -11.89 -28.65
N LEU A 168 -4.72 -12.62 -27.54
CA LEU A 168 -5.33 -13.95 -27.51
C LEU A 168 -6.85 -13.91 -27.31
N GLY A 169 -7.42 -12.77 -26.92
CA GLY A 169 -8.87 -12.56 -26.77
C GLY A 169 -9.60 -12.07 -28.04
N GLY A 170 -8.89 -11.79 -29.14
CA GLY A 170 -9.46 -11.24 -30.38
C GLY A 170 -9.61 -12.24 -31.53
N GLY A 171 -9.21 -13.50 -31.35
CA GLY A 171 -9.19 -14.53 -32.40
C GLY A 171 -10.34 -15.52 -32.28
N GLY A 172 -11.59 -15.05 -32.33
CA GLY A 172 -12.75 -15.92 -32.27
C GLY A 172 -14.01 -15.28 -32.85
N GLY A 173 -14.29 -15.55 -34.12
CA GLY A 173 -15.60 -15.27 -34.72
C GLY A 173 -15.53 -14.84 -36.18
N GLY A 174 -15.64 -15.79 -37.09
CA GLY A 174 -15.77 -15.50 -38.53
C GLY A 174 -15.81 -16.70 -39.46
N GLY A 175 -16.30 -17.86 -39.00
CA GLY A 175 -16.68 -18.95 -39.91
C GLY A 175 -18.03 -18.63 -40.54
N GLY A 176 -18.01 -17.96 -41.70
CA GLY A 176 -19.20 -17.76 -42.54
C GLY A 176 -19.30 -18.88 -43.56
N GLY A 177 -20.08 -19.91 -43.22
CA GLY A 177 -20.52 -20.92 -44.18
C GLY A 177 -21.43 -20.27 -45.23
N GLY A 178 -21.10 -20.46 -46.50
CA GLY A 178 -22.01 -20.17 -47.61
C GLY A 178 -23.13 -21.19 -47.65
N CYS A 179 -24.36 -20.72 -47.82
CA CYS A 179 -25.46 -21.51 -48.35
C CYS A 179 -25.91 -20.89 -49.69
N PRO A 180 -26.26 -21.73 -50.69
CA PRO A 180 -26.58 -21.30 -52.04
C PRO A 180 -28.04 -20.86 -52.14
N GLU A 181 -28.31 -19.77 -52.86
CA GLU A 181 -28.88 -19.69 -54.22
C GLU A 181 -29.00 -18.21 -54.63
#